data_AF-A0A817BPW6-F1
#
_entry.id   AF-A0A817BPW6-F1
#
_cell.length_a   1.000
_cell.length_b   1.000
_cell.length_c   1.000
_cell.angle_alpha   90.00
_cell.angle_beta   90.00
_cell.angle_gamma   90.00
#
_symmetry.space_group_name_H-M   'P 1'
#
loop_
_entity.id
_entity.type
_entity.pdbx_description
1 polymer ?
#
loop_
_entity_poly.entity_id
_entity_poly.type
_entity_poly.pdbx_seq_one_letter_code
_entity_poly.pdbx_strand_id
1 'polypeptide(L)'
;MQLDQKVQQKKYPPYIDIYEKVSLVYRTSLLISLKFSFLPVHRIALEINIPHTSHKLQICSNQESVHGACIQYSNGSKGVTFCKCNQGWSGQYCTCSSDSLCMGVVANNRLLCVCPSNQNPTCYNGGQCIPIDKNIIPNKQFICICQKGFSGKKCEIADNKIIVSFHKSIILPQSIFIRFIEVINDAVPENGLTFKTISVNQNSITIFWSRPFHIIFAKFFDNNYYLITVQKTYNRSSAISTIVKPSGY
;
A
#
# COMPACT_ATOMS: atom_id res chain seq x y z
N MET A 1 -10.29 9.28 -23.56
CA MET A 1 -10.79 10.06 -22.41
C MET A 1 -9.85 9.78 -21.25
N GLN A 2 -9.00 10.76 -20.96
CA GLN A 2 -7.82 10.63 -20.12
C GLN A 2 -8.24 10.82 -18.66
N LEU A 3 -8.29 9.73 -17.88
CA LEU A 3 -8.44 9.82 -16.44
C LEU A 3 -7.04 9.90 -15.82
N ASP A 4 -6.54 11.13 -15.70
CA ASP A 4 -5.37 11.42 -14.87
C ASP A 4 -5.72 11.13 -13.41
N GLN A 5 -5.44 9.91 -12.95
CA GLN A 5 -5.28 9.67 -11.51
C GLN A 5 -3.96 10.34 -11.08
N LYS A 6 -4.04 11.62 -10.73
CA LYS A 6 -3.03 12.28 -9.90
C LYS A 6 -3.00 11.57 -8.55
N VAL A 7 -2.22 10.50 -8.45
CA VAL A 7 -1.66 10.07 -7.18
C VAL A 7 -0.76 11.24 -6.77
N GLN A 8 -1.25 12.09 -5.87
CA GLN A 8 -0.40 13.04 -5.18
C GLN A 8 0.71 12.20 -4.52
N GLN A 9 1.90 12.21 -5.11
CA GLN A 9 3.10 11.74 -4.43
C GLN A 9 3.22 12.60 -3.17
N LYS A 10 2.82 12.05 -2.02
CA LYS A 10 3.11 12.64 -0.72
C LYS A 10 4.63 12.75 -0.64
N LYS A 11 5.15 13.96 -0.85
CA LYS A 11 6.55 14.27 -0.59
C LYS A 11 6.70 14.23 0.92
N TYR A 12 7.31 13.17 1.44
CA TYR A 12 7.79 13.15 2.81
C TYR A 12 9.21 13.75 2.78
N PRO A 13 9.38 15.04 3.11
CA PRO A 13 10.72 15.59 3.27
C PRO A 13 11.43 14.80 4.38
N PRO A 14 12.63 14.27 4.15
CA PRO A 14 13.39 13.63 5.20
C PRO A 14 13.74 14.67 6.27
N TYR A 15 13.75 14.23 7.52
CA TYR A 15 14.25 15.01 8.64
C TYR A 15 15.38 14.25 9.34
N ILE A 16 16.28 14.99 9.97
CA ILE A 16 17.38 14.45 10.76
C ILE A 16 17.21 14.93 12.20
N ASP A 17 17.20 13.98 13.12
CA ASP A 17 17.27 14.26 14.55
C ASP A 17 18.72 14.19 15.04
N ILE A 18 19.11 15.14 15.89
CA ILE A 18 20.47 15.23 16.43
C ILE A 18 20.40 15.02 17.94
N TYR A 19 21.16 14.02 18.41
CA TYR A 19 21.30 13.67 19.81
C TYR A 19 22.76 13.72 20.23
N GLU A 20 23.00 14.02 21.50
CA GLU A 20 24.28 13.75 22.13
C GLU A 20 24.51 12.25 22.23
N LYS A 21 25.70 11.81 21.81
CA LYS A 21 26.03 10.38 21.74
C LYS A 21 25.97 9.66 23.09
N VAL A 22 26.42 10.31 24.17
CA VAL A 22 26.58 9.68 25.48
C VAL A 22 25.31 9.83 26.33
N SER A 23 24.80 11.05 26.45
CA SER A 23 23.65 11.36 27.30
C SER A 23 22.30 11.06 26.61
N LEU A 24 22.30 10.81 25.31
CA LEU A 24 21.11 10.71 24.45
C LEU A 24 20.21 11.95 24.53
N VAL A 25 20.75 13.08 25.00
CA VAL A 25 20.02 14.34 25.08
C VAL A 25 19.77 14.85 23.68
N TYR A 26 18.50 15.08 23.38
CA TYR A 26 18.07 15.66 22.11
C TYR A 26 18.52 17.12 22.01
N ARG A 27 19.14 17.48 20.88
CA ARG A 27 19.62 18.83 20.61
C ARG A 27 18.70 19.58 19.66
N THR A 28 18.40 19.01 18.50
CA THR A 28 17.57 19.66 17.47
C THR A 28 17.12 18.67 16.39
N SER A 29 16.20 19.11 15.54
CA SER A 29 15.80 18.42 14.32
C SER A 29 15.86 19.37 13.13
N LEU A 30 16.29 18.85 11.99
CA LEU A 30 16.44 19.58 10.74
C LEU A 30 15.53 18.97 9.68
N LEU A 31 14.78 19.83 8.99
CA LEU A 31 13.95 19.41 7.87
C LEU A 31 14.73 19.59 6.57
N ILE A 32 14.92 18.53 5.79
CA ILE A 32 15.68 18.60 4.54
C ILE A 32 14.70 18.79 3.39
N SER A 33 14.80 19.95 2.73
CA SER A 33 14.07 20.19 1.49
C SER A 33 14.81 19.57 0.31
N LEU A 34 14.26 18.48 -0.22
CA LEU A 34 14.76 17.83 -1.42
C LEU A 34 14.21 18.52 -2.66
N LYS A 35 15.08 19.20 -3.41
CA LYS A 35 14.71 19.92 -4.64
C LYS A 35 14.35 18.99 -5.81
N PHE A 36 14.74 17.72 -5.76
CA PHE A 36 14.56 16.75 -6.86
C PHE A 36 13.89 15.46 -6.37
N SER A 37 13.10 14.83 -7.24
CA SER A 37 12.59 13.47 -7.02
C SER A 37 13.69 12.47 -7.35
N PHE A 38 14.19 11.73 -6.35
CA PHE A 38 15.27 10.77 -6.57
C PHE A 38 14.72 9.38 -6.85
N LEU A 39 15.33 8.69 -7.82
CA LEU A 39 15.20 7.25 -7.98
C LEU A 39 15.99 6.55 -6.84
N PRO A 40 15.68 5.29 -6.49
CA PRO A 40 16.20 4.58 -5.30
C PRO A 40 17.74 4.41 -5.20
N VAL A 41 18.55 4.97 -6.10
CA VAL A 41 19.98 4.64 -6.28
C VAL A 41 20.91 5.87 -6.18
N HIS A 42 20.45 7.01 -5.67
CA HIS A 42 21.29 8.22 -5.56
C HIS A 42 21.65 8.57 -4.11
N ARG A 43 22.93 8.89 -3.87
CA ARG A 43 23.45 9.35 -2.58
C ARG A 43 23.31 10.87 -2.46
N ILE A 44 22.96 11.34 -1.27
CA ILE A 44 22.83 12.77 -0.94
C ILE A 44 23.87 13.10 0.14
N ALA A 45 24.66 14.16 -0.07
CA ALA A 45 25.57 14.71 0.93
C ALA A 45 25.05 16.08 1.39
N LEU A 46 25.05 16.32 2.71
CA LEU A 46 24.53 17.53 3.32
C LEU A 46 25.53 18.03 4.37
N GLU A 47 25.83 19.32 4.33
CA GLU A 47 26.56 20.03 5.38
C GLU A 47 25.56 20.56 6.41
N ILE A 48 25.78 20.25 7.69
CA ILE A 48 24.84 20.51 8.77
C ILE A 48 25.52 21.30 9.89
N ASN A 49 24.96 22.46 10.23
CA ASN A 49 25.39 23.26 11.37
C ASN A 49 24.55 22.92 12.61
N ILE A 50 25.20 22.45 13.68
CA ILE A 50 24.54 22.08 14.94
C ILE A 50 24.61 23.27 15.91
N PRO A 51 23.48 23.90 16.28
CA PRO A 51 23.47 25.03 17.22
C PRO A 51 23.79 24.59 18.65
N HIS A 52 24.40 25.48 19.44
CA HIS A 52 24.87 25.21 20.80
C HIS A 52 23.77 25.27 21.87
N THR A 53 22.61 25.86 21.57
CA THR A 53 21.55 26.21 22.54
C THR A 53 20.38 25.21 22.56
N SER A 54 19.83 24.94 23.75
CA SER A 54 18.57 24.24 23.92
C SER A 54 17.41 25.12 23.44
N HIS A 55 16.73 24.73 22.36
CA HIS A 55 15.58 25.48 21.84
C HIS A 55 14.44 25.54 22.87
N LYS A 56 13.91 26.75 23.14
CA LYS A 56 12.72 26.93 23.98
C LYS A 56 11.51 26.32 23.27
N LEU A 57 10.75 25.51 24.01
CA LEU A 57 9.48 24.92 23.60
C LEU A 57 8.50 26.04 23.22
N GLN A 58 8.01 26.03 21.97
CA GLN A 58 6.96 26.94 21.52
C GLN A 58 5.65 26.16 21.38
N ILE A 59 4.55 26.78 21.82
CA ILE A 59 3.23 26.17 21.81
C ILE A 59 2.77 26.03 20.36
N CYS A 60 2.54 24.78 19.93
CA CYS A 60 1.90 24.45 18.67
C CYS A 60 0.55 25.18 18.60
N SER A 61 0.38 26.10 17.65
CA SER A 61 -0.75 27.04 17.67
C SER A 61 -2.15 26.43 17.55
N ASN A 62 -2.33 25.11 17.37
CA ASN A 62 -3.69 24.53 17.25
C ASN A 62 -3.86 23.04 17.59
N GLN A 63 -2.89 22.33 18.17
CA GLN A 63 -3.09 20.93 18.57
C GLN A 63 -2.02 20.50 19.57
N GLU A 64 -2.44 20.17 20.79
CA GLU A 64 -1.56 19.72 21.86
C GLU A 64 -0.95 18.36 21.51
N SER A 65 0.38 18.25 21.61
CA SER A 65 1.07 16.97 21.62
C SER A 65 0.64 16.21 22.87
N VAL A 66 -0.26 15.22 22.74
CA VAL A 66 -0.91 14.59 23.91
C VAL A 66 0.12 13.83 24.77
N HIS A 67 1.02 13.08 24.12
CA HIS A 67 2.09 12.32 24.80
C HIS A 67 3.47 12.64 24.23
N GLY A 68 3.78 13.92 24.11
CA GLY A 68 5.06 14.38 23.59
C GLY A 68 5.29 15.87 23.78
N ALA A 69 6.36 16.36 23.17
CA ALA A 69 6.72 17.76 23.16
C ALA A 69 6.65 18.32 21.74
N CYS A 70 6.07 19.52 21.58
CA CYS A 70 6.08 20.26 20.33
C CYS A 70 7.45 20.91 20.12
N ILE A 71 8.10 20.63 19.00
CA ILE A 71 9.44 21.12 18.66
C ILE A 71 9.40 21.83 17.31
N GLN A 72 10.15 22.91 17.17
CA GLN A 72 10.34 23.61 15.91
C GLN A 72 11.60 23.14 15.20
N TYR A 73 11.54 22.94 13.89
CA TYR A 73 12.73 22.65 13.10
C TYR A 73 13.68 23.86 13.12
N SER A 74 14.97 23.62 13.37
CA SER A 74 15.97 24.70 13.50
C SER A 74 16.25 25.43 12.18
N ASN A 75 16.07 24.75 11.05
CA ASN A 75 16.24 25.32 9.71
C ASN A 75 14.92 25.65 9.00
N GLY A 76 13.78 25.45 9.66
CA GLY A 76 12.46 25.69 9.09
C GLY A 76 12.05 27.16 9.16
N SER A 77 11.16 27.58 8.25
CA SER A 77 10.45 28.86 8.39
C SER A 77 9.80 28.97 9.78
N LYS A 78 9.72 30.19 10.33
CA LYS A 78 9.05 30.43 11.64
C LYS A 78 7.66 29.78 11.62
N GLY A 79 7.42 28.86 12.55
CA GLY A 79 6.13 28.17 12.72
C GLY A 79 6.04 26.72 12.21
N VAL A 80 7.05 26.20 11.48
CA VAL A 80 7.06 24.76 11.11
C VAL A 80 7.48 23.92 12.31
N THR A 81 6.50 23.26 12.93
CA THR A 81 6.64 22.47 14.16
C THR A 81 6.28 21.00 13.92
N PHE A 82 6.75 20.11 14.81
CA PHE A 82 6.39 18.71 14.86
C PHE A 82 6.31 18.22 16.31
N CYS A 83 5.60 17.11 16.55
CA CYS A 83 5.52 16.52 17.88
C CYS A 83 6.61 15.44 18.02
N LYS A 84 7.52 15.62 18.98
CA LYS A 84 8.43 14.57 19.44
C LYS A 84 7.72 13.75 20.50
N CYS A 85 7.47 12.48 20.19
CA CYS A 85 6.73 11.61 21.08
C CYS A 85 7.61 11.03 22.19
N ASN A 86 7.00 10.82 23.35
CA ASN A 86 7.61 10.06 24.43
C ASN A 86 7.83 8.61 23.99
N GLN A 87 8.72 7.91 24.68
CA GLN A 87 8.98 6.50 24.39
C GLN A 87 7.66 5.71 24.45
N GLY A 88 7.41 4.92 23.42
CA GLY A 88 6.16 4.19 23.27
C GLY A 88 4.98 5.03 22.80
N TRP A 89 5.21 6.18 22.16
CA TRP A 89 4.16 6.95 21.48
C TRP A 89 4.57 7.28 20.05
N SER A 90 3.61 7.31 19.13
CA SER A 90 3.84 7.56 17.71
C SER A 90 2.68 8.34 17.06
N GLY A 91 2.90 8.81 15.83
CA GLY A 91 1.95 9.62 15.06
C GLY A 91 2.24 11.12 15.12
N GLN A 92 1.62 11.89 14.22
CA GLN A 92 1.86 13.34 14.04
C GLN A 92 1.62 14.17 15.32
N TYR A 93 0.76 13.69 16.22
CA TYR A 93 0.40 14.34 17.49
C TYR A 93 0.69 13.47 18.73
N CYS A 94 1.46 12.40 18.56
CA CYS A 94 1.80 11.46 19.64
C CYS A 94 0.56 10.83 20.32
N THR A 95 -0.43 10.47 19.51
CA THR A 95 -1.69 9.90 19.98
C THR A 95 -1.74 8.38 19.91
N CYS A 96 -0.80 7.73 19.21
CA CYS A 96 -0.76 6.27 19.11
C CYS A 96 0.20 5.70 20.16
N SER A 97 -0.30 4.85 21.06
CA SER A 97 0.48 4.10 22.05
C SER A 97 1.44 3.09 21.39
N SER A 98 2.42 2.58 22.14
CA SER A 98 3.47 1.63 21.73
C SER A 98 2.89 0.36 21.13
N ASP A 99 1.73 -0.02 21.65
CA ASP A 99 1.05 -1.22 21.25
C ASP A 99 0.40 -0.99 19.88
N SER A 100 0.14 0.26 19.48
CA SER A 100 -0.56 0.63 18.24
C SER A 100 0.33 1.11 17.09
N LEU A 101 0.03 0.68 15.87
CA LEU A 101 0.69 1.12 14.64
C LEU A 101 -0.03 2.33 14.02
N CYS A 102 0.68 3.45 13.82
CA CYS A 102 0.15 4.60 13.09
C CYS A 102 0.15 4.35 11.58
N MET A 103 -1.01 4.16 10.96
CA MET A 103 -1.15 3.91 9.51
C MET A 103 -1.24 5.20 8.66
N GLY A 104 -1.37 6.37 9.27
CA GLY A 104 -1.37 7.67 8.57
C GLY A 104 -2.52 8.58 8.97
N VAL A 105 -2.84 9.58 8.13
CA VAL A 105 -3.88 10.60 8.38
C VAL A 105 -5.06 10.37 7.42
N VAL A 106 -6.28 10.30 7.96
CA VAL A 106 -7.55 10.14 7.21
C VAL A 106 -8.21 11.50 6.94
N ALA A 107 -9.30 11.53 6.16
CA ALA A 107 -10.10 12.74 5.94
C ALA A 107 -10.48 13.39 7.30
N ASN A 108 -10.35 14.73 7.39
CA ASN A 108 -10.45 15.56 8.61
C ASN A 108 -9.20 15.62 9.51
N ASN A 109 -7.99 15.40 8.98
CA ASN A 109 -6.72 15.54 9.73
C ASN A 109 -6.59 14.63 10.98
N ARG A 110 -7.40 13.58 11.09
CA ARG A 110 -7.32 12.61 12.20
C ARG A 110 -6.36 11.47 11.85
N LEU A 111 -5.49 11.11 12.79
CA LEU A 111 -4.56 9.98 12.66
C LEU A 111 -5.31 8.65 12.80
N LEU A 112 -4.97 7.68 11.96
CA LEU A 112 -5.42 6.29 12.05
C LEU A 112 -4.37 5.50 12.85
N CYS A 113 -4.66 5.25 14.14
CA CYS A 113 -3.90 4.31 14.95
C CYS A 113 -4.55 2.92 14.87
N VAL A 114 -3.73 1.88 14.64
CA VAL A 114 -4.15 0.48 14.62
C VAL A 114 -3.69 -0.17 15.91
N CYS A 115 -4.61 -0.47 16.82
CA CYS A 115 -4.26 -1.16 18.06
C CYS A 115 -4.22 -2.69 17.84
N PRO A 116 -3.54 -3.48 18.69
CA PRO A 116 -3.70 -4.92 18.78
C PRO A 116 -4.97 -5.13 19.58
N SER A 117 -6.06 -5.49 18.91
CA SER A 117 -7.31 -5.79 19.59
C SER A 117 -7.23 -7.19 20.20
N ASN A 118 -7.28 -7.27 21.53
CA ASN A 118 -7.55 -8.51 22.28
C ASN A 118 -9.03 -8.94 22.22
N GLN A 119 -9.88 -8.22 21.47
CA GLN A 119 -11.20 -8.72 21.10
C GLN A 119 -11.09 -9.38 19.73
N ASN A 120 -11.89 -10.43 19.51
CA ASN A 120 -11.68 -11.45 18.48
C ASN A 120 -12.63 -11.27 17.27
N PRO A 121 -12.45 -10.28 16.37
CA PRO A 121 -13.05 -10.32 15.06
C PRO A 121 -12.26 -11.29 14.18
N THR A 122 -12.90 -12.41 13.85
CA THR A 122 -12.31 -13.46 13.03
C THR A 122 -12.30 -13.06 11.56
N CYS A 123 -11.10 -12.80 11.05
CA CYS A 123 -10.81 -12.93 9.62
C CYS A 123 -10.61 -14.42 9.31
N TYR A 124 -11.25 -14.91 8.26
CA TYR A 124 -11.13 -16.29 7.81
C TYR A 124 -9.86 -16.50 6.98
N ASN A 125 -9.52 -17.76 6.70
CA ASN A 125 -8.46 -18.16 5.77
C ASN A 125 -7.09 -17.51 6.04
N GLY A 126 -6.75 -17.34 7.33
CA GLY A 126 -5.47 -16.75 7.74
C GLY A 126 -5.36 -15.24 7.48
N GLY A 127 -6.49 -14.55 7.28
CA GLY A 127 -6.53 -13.10 7.14
C GLY A 127 -6.06 -12.39 8.41
N GLN A 128 -5.34 -11.29 8.23
CA GLN A 128 -4.86 -10.47 9.35
C GLN A 128 -5.92 -9.43 9.73
N CYS A 129 -6.29 -9.41 11.00
CA CYS A 129 -7.28 -8.47 11.52
C CYS A 129 -6.61 -7.15 11.94
N ILE A 130 -7.19 -6.04 11.48
CA ILE A 130 -6.74 -4.69 11.77
C ILE A 130 -7.92 -3.94 12.38
N PRO A 131 -7.93 -3.66 13.69
CA PRO A 131 -9.00 -2.87 14.27
C PRO A 131 -8.92 -1.42 13.80
N ILE A 132 -10.07 -0.78 13.69
CA ILE A 132 -10.24 0.62 13.31
C ILE A 132 -10.95 1.33 14.45
N ASP A 133 -10.58 2.59 14.70
CA ASP A 133 -11.31 3.44 15.63
C ASP A 133 -12.77 3.63 15.17
N LYS A 134 -13.72 3.32 16.08
CA LYS A 134 -15.17 3.47 15.88
C LYS A 134 -15.57 4.91 15.52
N ASN A 135 -14.76 5.89 15.90
CA ASN A 135 -14.99 7.31 15.60
C ASN A 135 -14.76 7.67 14.13
N ILE A 136 -14.11 6.80 13.34
CA ILE A 136 -13.75 7.05 11.94
C ILE A 136 -14.79 6.46 10.99
N ILE A 137 -15.32 5.28 11.29
CA ILE A 137 -16.38 4.65 10.51
C ILE A 137 -17.46 4.15 11.48
N PRO A 138 -18.61 4.85 11.58
CA PRO A 138 -19.75 4.36 12.34
C PRO A 138 -20.08 2.94 11.84
N ASN A 139 -20.15 1.99 12.76
CA ASN A 139 -20.47 0.56 12.52
C ASN A 139 -19.35 -0.34 11.96
N LYS A 140 -18.09 0.12 11.84
CA LYS A 140 -16.96 -0.76 11.47
C LYS A 140 -15.85 -0.72 12.51
N GLN A 141 -15.61 -1.86 13.16
CA GLN A 141 -14.65 -1.99 14.25
C GLN A 141 -13.30 -2.58 13.78
N PHE A 142 -13.25 -3.17 12.59
CA PHE A 142 -12.05 -3.79 12.02
C PHE A 142 -12.12 -3.93 10.49
N ILE A 143 -10.95 -4.11 9.87
CA ILE A 143 -10.72 -4.54 8.48
C ILE A 143 -9.90 -5.83 8.51
N CYS A 144 -10.14 -6.72 7.54
CA CYS A 144 -9.30 -7.87 7.30
C CYS A 144 -8.38 -7.64 6.09
N ILE A 145 -7.08 -7.89 6.26
CA ILE A 145 -6.14 -8.07 5.15
C ILE A 145 -6.14 -9.55 4.78
N CYS A 146 -6.53 -9.85 3.54
CA CYS A 146 -6.64 -11.23 3.07
C CYS A 146 -5.31 -11.75 2.52
N GLN A 147 -5.05 -13.02 2.81
CA GLN A 147 -3.96 -13.75 2.19
C GLN A 147 -4.23 -13.92 0.69
N LYS A 148 -3.15 -14.14 -0.06
CA LYS A 148 -3.23 -14.38 -1.50
C LYS A 148 -4.16 -15.57 -1.80
N GLY A 149 -5.13 -15.34 -2.68
CA GLY A 149 -6.13 -16.36 -3.05
C GLY A 149 -7.43 -16.28 -2.24
N PHE A 150 -7.58 -15.28 -1.37
CA PHE A 150 -8.81 -15.02 -0.64
C PHE A 150 -9.19 -13.54 -0.71
N SER A 151 -10.50 -13.30 -0.68
CA SER A 151 -11.10 -11.98 -0.70
C SER A 151 -12.38 -11.95 0.15
N GLY A 152 -13.02 -10.78 0.23
CA GLY A 152 -14.21 -10.56 1.06
C GLY A 152 -13.96 -9.63 2.23
N LYS A 153 -15.02 -9.33 2.98
CA LYS A 153 -14.92 -8.40 4.13
C LYS A 153 -14.12 -9.02 5.28
N LYS A 154 -14.21 -10.33 5.42
CA LYS A 154 -13.54 -11.17 6.40
C LYS A 154 -12.66 -12.23 5.74
N CYS A 155 -12.27 -12.06 4.47
CA CYS A 155 -11.50 -13.07 3.73
C CYS A 155 -12.21 -14.42 3.59
N GLU A 156 -13.55 -14.39 3.57
CA GLU A 156 -14.44 -15.55 3.53
C GLU A 156 -14.57 -16.17 2.13
N ILE A 157 -14.18 -15.45 1.08
CA ILE A 157 -14.33 -15.87 -0.31
C ILE A 157 -12.99 -16.37 -0.82
N ALA A 158 -12.96 -17.60 -1.34
CA ALA A 158 -11.83 -18.08 -2.13
C ALA A 158 -11.84 -17.42 -3.51
N ASP A 159 -10.70 -16.89 -3.92
CA ASP A 159 -10.53 -16.34 -5.26
C ASP A 159 -10.49 -17.46 -6.30
N ASN A 160 -10.89 -17.13 -7.53
CA ASN A 160 -10.73 -18.07 -8.64
C ASN A 160 -9.24 -18.31 -8.90
N LYS A 161 -8.85 -19.58 -9.03
CA LYS A 161 -7.48 -19.99 -9.29
C LYS A 161 -7.35 -20.34 -10.77
N ILE A 162 -6.71 -19.47 -11.54
CA ILE A 162 -6.45 -19.69 -12.96
C ILE A 162 -5.00 -20.12 -13.15
N ILE A 163 -4.80 -21.34 -13.65
CA ILE A 163 -3.51 -21.91 -14.00
C ILE A 163 -3.40 -21.84 -15.52
N VAL A 164 -2.45 -21.04 -16.00
CA VAL A 164 -2.19 -20.87 -17.44
C VAL A 164 -0.85 -21.50 -17.74
N SER A 165 -0.85 -22.53 -18.56
CA SER A 165 0.37 -23.13 -19.10
C SER A 165 0.57 -22.68 -20.54
N PHE A 166 1.81 -22.50 -20.96
CA PHE A 166 2.14 -22.03 -22.29
C PHE A 166 2.78 -23.16 -23.09
N HIS A 167 2.34 -23.30 -24.34
CA HIS A 167 2.96 -24.25 -25.26
C HIS A 167 4.43 -23.88 -25.51
N LYS A 168 5.28 -24.89 -25.73
CA LYS A 168 6.74 -24.73 -25.91
C LYS A 168 7.14 -23.80 -27.07
N SER A 169 6.24 -23.62 -28.05
CA SER A 169 6.45 -22.73 -29.19
C SER A 169 6.24 -21.24 -28.86
N ILE A 170 5.75 -20.90 -27.66
CA ILE A 170 5.54 -19.53 -27.22
C ILE A 170 6.76 -19.09 -26.42
N ILE A 171 7.45 -18.06 -26.91
CA ILE A 171 8.54 -17.43 -26.19
C ILE A 171 7.92 -16.49 -25.14
N LEU A 172 8.12 -16.81 -23.86
CA LEU A 172 7.55 -16.04 -22.75
C LEU A 172 8.43 -14.83 -22.41
N PRO A 173 7.85 -13.62 -22.34
CA PRO A 173 8.56 -12.45 -21.83
C PRO A 173 8.70 -12.51 -20.29
N GLN A 174 9.53 -11.64 -19.73
CA GLN A 174 9.72 -11.53 -18.28
C GLN A 174 8.43 -11.11 -17.54
N SER A 175 7.53 -10.38 -18.20
CA SER A 175 6.21 -10.10 -17.66
C SER A 175 5.14 -10.02 -18.74
N ILE A 176 3.92 -10.35 -18.34
CA ILE A 176 2.73 -10.32 -19.18
C ILE A 176 1.61 -9.57 -18.46
N PHE A 177 0.76 -8.91 -19.24
CA PHE A 177 -0.48 -8.31 -18.74
C PHE A 177 -1.62 -9.30 -18.95
N ILE A 178 -2.49 -9.47 -17.97
CA ILE A 178 -3.68 -10.31 -18.07
C ILE A 178 -4.90 -9.42 -17.91
N ARG A 179 -5.80 -9.50 -18.88
CA ARG A 179 -7.04 -8.74 -18.90
C ARG A 179 -8.22 -9.68 -18.71
N PHE A 180 -9.12 -9.26 -17.83
CA PHE A 180 -10.38 -9.92 -17.52
C PHE A 180 -11.50 -9.05 -18.06
N ILE A 181 -12.48 -9.66 -18.71
CA ILE A 181 -13.69 -8.98 -19.15
C ILE A 181 -14.89 -9.69 -18.56
N GLU A 182 -15.73 -8.93 -17.86
CA GLU A 182 -17.05 -9.36 -17.46
C GLU A 182 -18.06 -8.86 -18.49
N VAL A 183 -18.75 -9.80 -19.14
CA VAL A 183 -19.88 -9.48 -20.02
C VAL A 183 -21.13 -9.41 -19.16
N ILE A 184 -21.75 -8.24 -19.11
CA ILE A 184 -23.00 -7.99 -18.41
C ILE A 184 -24.04 -7.66 -19.47
N ASN A 185 -25.21 -8.30 -19.42
CA ASN A 185 -26.30 -8.00 -20.35
C ASN A 185 -26.71 -6.53 -20.23
N ASP A 186 -26.84 -5.86 -21.37
CA ASP A 186 -27.34 -4.47 -21.48
C ASP A 186 -26.52 -3.42 -20.71
N ALA A 187 -25.28 -3.74 -20.33
CA ALA A 187 -24.36 -2.83 -19.66
C ALA A 187 -22.97 -2.83 -20.29
N VAL A 188 -22.20 -1.78 -20.01
CA VAL A 188 -20.81 -1.68 -20.47
C VAL A 188 -19.99 -2.79 -19.79
N PRO A 189 -19.22 -3.60 -20.55
CA PRO A 189 -18.40 -4.65 -19.96
C PRO A 189 -17.39 -4.11 -18.95
N GLU A 190 -17.34 -4.72 -17.77
CA GLU A 190 -16.31 -4.37 -16.79
C GLU A 190 -14.96 -4.99 -17.19
N ASN A 191 -13.90 -4.20 -17.03
CA ASN A 191 -12.54 -4.59 -17.38
C ASN A 191 -11.68 -4.69 -16.12
N GLY A 192 -11.03 -5.84 -15.94
CA GLY A 192 -9.99 -6.07 -14.96
C GLY A 192 -8.61 -6.16 -15.62
N LEU A 193 -7.58 -5.62 -14.98
CA LEU A 193 -6.20 -5.74 -15.43
C LEU A 193 -5.32 -6.21 -14.26
N THR A 194 -4.46 -7.18 -14.53
CA THR A 194 -3.36 -7.56 -13.64
C THR A 194 -2.13 -7.83 -14.48
N PHE A 195 -0.98 -8.02 -13.83
CA PHE A 195 0.24 -8.43 -14.49
C PHE A 195 0.89 -9.58 -13.73
N LYS A 196 1.69 -10.37 -14.44
CA LYS A 196 2.50 -11.44 -13.84
C LYS A 196 3.92 -11.35 -14.35
N THR A 197 4.85 -11.45 -13.42
CA THR A 197 6.25 -11.74 -13.72
C THR A 197 6.40 -13.25 -13.89
N ILE A 198 7.18 -13.65 -14.89
CA ILE A 198 7.46 -15.04 -15.22
C ILE A 198 8.90 -15.32 -14.82
N SER A 199 9.10 -16.29 -13.93
CA SER A 199 10.43 -16.70 -13.53
C SER A 199 11.07 -17.53 -14.65
N VAL A 200 12.41 -17.47 -14.75
CA VAL A 200 13.17 -18.29 -15.70
C VAL A 200 12.85 -19.77 -15.46
N ASN A 201 12.58 -20.52 -16.53
CA ASN A 201 12.18 -21.94 -16.54
C ASN A 201 10.76 -22.28 -16.06
N GLN A 202 9.88 -21.29 -15.88
CA GLN A 202 8.45 -21.57 -15.61
C GLN A 202 7.61 -21.45 -16.88
N ASN A 203 6.99 -22.56 -17.29
CA ASN A 203 6.07 -22.61 -18.43
C ASN A 203 4.60 -22.44 -18.01
N SER A 204 4.34 -22.19 -16.72
CA SER A 204 3.00 -21.96 -16.22
C SER A 204 2.98 -20.85 -15.18
N ILE A 205 1.85 -20.16 -15.11
CA ILE A 205 1.58 -19.11 -14.13
C ILE A 205 0.28 -19.42 -13.39
N THR A 206 0.21 -18.98 -12.14
CA THR A 206 -1.01 -19.03 -11.34
C THR A 206 -1.50 -17.62 -11.00
N ILE A 207 -2.77 -17.38 -11.30
CA ILE A 207 -3.46 -16.11 -11.09
C ILE A 207 -4.61 -16.36 -10.12
N PHE A 208 -4.74 -15.50 -9.13
CA PHE A 208 -5.89 -15.47 -8.23
C PHE A 208 -6.71 -14.23 -8.55
N TRP A 209 -8.01 -14.40 -8.79
CA TRP A 209 -8.89 -13.32 -9.19
C TRP A 209 -10.25 -13.38 -8.47
N SER A 210 -10.61 -12.27 -7.81
CA SER A 210 -11.74 -12.20 -6.89
C SER A 210 -13.05 -11.71 -7.54
N ARG A 211 -12.96 -11.02 -8.69
CA ARG A 211 -14.12 -10.45 -9.39
C ARG A 211 -14.69 -11.42 -10.43
N PRO A 212 -15.96 -11.27 -10.83
CA PRO A 212 -16.50 -12.04 -11.93
C PRO A 212 -15.77 -11.77 -13.26
N PHE A 213 -15.80 -12.74 -14.16
CA PHE A 213 -15.23 -12.63 -15.50
C PHE A 213 -15.82 -13.70 -16.43
N HIS A 214 -15.80 -13.41 -17.72
CA HIS A 214 -16.24 -14.30 -18.79
C HIS A 214 -15.13 -14.56 -19.81
N ILE A 215 -14.27 -13.57 -20.05
CA ILE A 215 -13.17 -13.67 -21.03
C ILE A 215 -11.86 -13.28 -20.34
N ILE A 216 -10.80 -14.05 -20.60
CA ILE A 216 -9.44 -13.75 -20.15
C ILE A 216 -8.49 -13.80 -21.36
N PHE A 217 -7.64 -12.78 -21.50
CA PHE A 217 -6.51 -12.81 -22.44
C PHE A 217 -5.23 -12.26 -21.82
N ALA A 218 -4.11 -12.77 -22.29
CA ALA A 218 -2.79 -12.22 -22.00
C ALA A 218 -2.34 -11.31 -23.13
N LYS A 219 -1.74 -10.18 -22.77
CA LYS A 219 -1.04 -9.27 -23.68
C LYS A 219 0.45 -9.26 -23.32
N PHE A 220 1.28 -9.50 -24.32
CA PHE A 220 2.74 -9.43 -24.20
C PHE A 220 3.23 -8.01 -24.59
N PHE A 221 4.49 -7.67 -24.28
CA PHE A 221 5.05 -6.35 -24.60
C PHE A 221 5.05 -6.05 -26.10
N ASP A 222 5.23 -7.07 -26.94
CA ASP A 222 5.24 -6.93 -28.40
C ASP A 222 3.84 -6.75 -29.02
N ASN A 223 2.83 -6.41 -28.20
CA ASN A 223 1.41 -6.34 -28.57
C ASN A 223 0.81 -7.67 -29.08
N ASN A 224 1.45 -8.80 -28.82
CA ASN A 224 0.85 -10.11 -29.07
C ASN A 224 -0.23 -10.42 -28.03
N TYR A 225 -1.39 -10.88 -28.49
CA TYR A 225 -2.53 -11.24 -27.65
C TYR A 225 -2.77 -12.75 -27.70
N TYR A 226 -2.99 -13.34 -26.53
CA TYR A 226 -3.27 -14.76 -26.38
C TYR A 226 -4.56 -14.95 -25.58
N LEU A 227 -5.52 -15.65 -26.17
CA LEU A 227 -6.73 -16.04 -25.47
C LEU A 227 -6.41 -17.12 -24.43
N ILE A 228 -6.81 -16.86 -23.19
CA ILE A 228 -6.60 -17.81 -22.08
C ILE A 228 -7.84 -18.68 -21.92
N THR A 229 -9.01 -18.07 -21.80
CA THR A 229 -10.29 -18.79 -21.68
C THR A 229 -11.48 -17.89 -22.03
N VAL A 230 -12.56 -18.54 -22.45
CA VAL A 230 -13.91 -17.97 -22.59
C VAL A 230 -14.87 -18.91 -21.90
N GLN A 231 -15.69 -18.38 -21.00
CA GLN A 231 -16.71 -19.14 -20.30
C GLN A 231 -18.06 -18.42 -20.40
N LYS A 232 -19.13 -19.21 -20.64
CA LYS A 232 -20.50 -18.69 -20.77
C LYS A 232 -21.11 -18.33 -19.42
N THR A 233 -20.82 -19.14 -18.40
CA THR A 233 -21.32 -18.95 -17.03
C THR A 233 -20.14 -18.81 -16.08
N TYR A 234 -20.09 -17.70 -15.34
CA TYR A 234 -19.10 -17.49 -14.30
C TYR A 234 -19.41 -18.35 -13.06
N ASN A 235 -18.45 -19.19 -12.65
CA ASN A 235 -18.52 -19.95 -11.41
C ASN A 235 -17.54 -19.37 -10.38
N ARG A 236 -18.07 -18.94 -9.23
CA ARG A 236 -17.27 -18.38 -8.13
C ARG A 236 -16.37 -19.43 -7.50
N SER A 237 -15.18 -19.01 -7.07
CA SER A 237 -14.20 -19.85 -6.37
C SER A 237 -13.75 -21.08 -7.20
N SER A 238 -13.75 -20.96 -8.53
CA SER A 238 -13.42 -22.07 -9.42
C SER A 238 -11.92 -22.17 -9.68
N ALA A 239 -11.46 -23.39 -9.93
CA ALA A 239 -10.11 -23.68 -10.41
C ALA A 239 -10.16 -23.95 -11.92
N ILE A 240 -9.50 -23.11 -12.71
CA ILE A 240 -9.46 -23.21 -14.17
C ILE A 240 -8.02 -23.52 -14.57
N SER A 241 -7.82 -24.57 -15.36
CA SER A 241 -6.52 -24.90 -15.95
C SER A 241 -6.63 -24.86 -17.47
N THR A 242 -5.75 -24.09 -18.12
CA THR A 242 -5.76 -23.93 -19.58
C THR A 242 -4.34 -23.93 -20.14
N ILE A 243 -4.23 -24.37 -21.40
CA ILE A 243 -2.97 -24.37 -22.15
C ILE A 243 -3.13 -23.42 -23.33
N VAL A 244 -2.34 -22.35 -23.33
CA VAL A 244 -2.30 -21.37 -24.41
C VAL A 244 -1.45 -21.90 -25.55
N LYS A 245 -2.01 -21.86 -26.76
CA LYS A 245 -1.36 -22.23 -28.02
C LYS A 245 -1.31 -21.02 -28.96
N PRO A 246 -0.33 -20.96 -29.89
CA PRO A 246 -0.32 -19.94 -30.95
C PRO A 246 -1.51 -20.13 -31.91
N SER A 247 -2.02 -19.02 -32.45
CA SER A 247 -3.07 -19.03 -33.47
C SER A 247 -2.55 -19.70 -34.76
N GLY A 248 -3.08 -20.88 -35.10
CA GLY A 248 -2.64 -21.65 -36.28
C GLY A 248 -2.60 -23.17 -36.12
N TYR A 249 -3.14 -23.71 -35.01
CA TYR A 249 -3.37 -25.13 -34.77
C TYR A 249 -4.78 -25.36 -34.23
#